data_AF-A0A3D4RQB2-F1
#
_entry.id   AF-A0A3D4RQB2-F1
#
_cell.length_a   1.000
_cell.length_b   1.000
_cell.length_c   1.000
_cell.angle_alpha   90.00
_cell.angle_beta   90.00
_cell.angle_gamma   90.00
#
_symmetry.space_group_name_H-M   'P 1'
#
loop_
_entity.id
_entity.type
_entity.pdbx_description
1 polymer ?
#
loop_
_entity_poly.entity_id
_entity_poly.type
_entity_poly.pdbx_seq_one_letter_code
_entity_poly.pdbx_strand_id
1 'polypeptide(L)'
;MITDQLLDQISTIISRAGLSTESIAALREAFPEQHFTYCSDDDIGEAIEPCREAEGFNIYLIDGSQHCVSFTRNQETATGLVLAEVGDAD
;
A
#
# COMPACT_ATOMS: atom_id res chain seq x y z
N MET A 1 1.45 -11.89 -8.07
CA MET A 1 0.06 -11.65 -7.63
C MET A 1 0.12 -11.14 -6.20
N ILE A 2 -0.67 -10.12 -5.87
CA ILE A 2 -0.79 -9.69 -4.49
C ILE A 2 -1.71 -10.68 -3.79
N THR A 3 -1.35 -11.11 -2.59
CA THR A 3 -2.11 -12.09 -1.81
C THR A 3 -2.43 -11.51 -0.44
N ASP A 4 -3.47 -12.02 0.20
CA ASP A 4 -3.79 -11.63 1.57
C ASP A 4 -2.62 -11.86 2.54
N GLN A 5 -1.85 -12.94 2.36
CA GLN A 5 -0.65 -13.21 3.17
C GLN A 5 0.43 -12.13 2.98
N LEU A 6 0.58 -11.56 1.78
CA LEU A 6 1.50 -10.45 1.55
C LEU A 6 1.00 -9.19 2.26
N LEU A 7 -0.29 -8.87 2.11
CA LEU A 7 -0.94 -7.73 2.79
C LEU A 7 -0.81 -7.83 4.31
N ASP A 8 -0.97 -9.03 4.86
CA ASP A 8 -0.87 -9.29 6.30
C ASP A 8 0.55 -9.11 6.83
N GLN A 9 1.54 -9.61 6.09
CA GLN A 9 2.95 -9.39 6.41
C GLN A 9 3.31 -7.91 6.38
N ILE A 10 2.93 -7.19 5.31
CA ILE A 10 3.17 -5.75 5.17
C ILE A 10 2.54 -5.01 6.35
N SER A 11 1.27 -5.30 6.63
CA SER A 11 0.53 -4.66 7.70
C SER A 11 1.17 -4.90 9.06
N THR A 12 1.65 -6.11 9.34
CA THR A 12 2.38 -6.45 10.57
C THR A 12 3.73 -5.73 10.68
N ILE A 13 4.50 -5.65 9.59
CA ILE A 13 5.79 -4.95 9.56
C ILE A 13 5.58 -3.46 9.85
N ILE A 14 4.62 -2.86 9.16
CA ILE A 14 4.33 -1.42 9.27
C ILE A 14 3.72 -1.09 10.62
N SER A 15 2.81 -1.91 11.15
CA SER A 15 2.24 -1.70 12.49
C SER A 15 3.30 -1.76 13.60
N ARG A 16 4.41 -2.49 13.38
CA ARG A 16 5.52 -2.59 14.35
C ARG A 16 6.59 -1.51 14.17
N ALA A 17 6.93 -1.18 12.93
CA ALA A 17 7.98 -0.22 12.60
C ALA A 17 7.48 1.23 12.51
N GLY A 18 6.18 1.42 12.28
CA GLY A 18 5.58 2.67 11.83
C GLY A 18 5.59 2.77 10.31
N LEU A 19 4.55 3.39 9.73
CA LEU A 19 4.57 3.74 8.31
C LEU A 19 5.53 4.92 8.12
N SER A 20 6.57 4.71 7.32
CA SER A 20 7.61 5.69 7.09
C SER A 20 8.42 5.31 5.86
N THR A 21 9.15 6.27 5.30
CA THR A 21 10.02 6.05 4.14
C THR A 21 11.02 4.91 4.36
N GLU A 22 11.53 4.74 5.59
CA GLU A 22 12.43 3.64 5.97
C GLU A 22 11.74 2.27 5.90
N SER A 23 10.56 2.13 6.50
CA SER A 23 9.77 0.89 6.44
C SER A 23 9.41 0.52 5.01
N ILE A 24 9.11 1.51 4.17
CA ILE A 24 8.81 1.33 2.74
C ILE A 24 10.06 0.91 1.97
N ALA A 25 11.22 1.50 2.26
CA ALA A 25 12.48 1.06 1.68
C ALA A 25 12.77 -0.41 2.02
N ALA A 26 12.59 -0.80 3.29
CA ALA A 26 12.75 -2.18 3.72
C ALA A 26 11.78 -3.15 3.00
N LEU A 27 10.52 -2.75 2.79
CA LEU A 27 9.56 -3.53 2.00
C LEU A 27 10.00 -3.68 0.55
N ARG A 28 10.50 -2.62 -0.09
CA ARG A 28 11.01 -2.66 -1.47
C ARG A 28 12.24 -3.56 -1.60
N GLU A 29 13.09 -3.60 -0.58
CA GLU A 29 14.24 -4.52 -0.53
C GLU A 29 13.79 -5.97 -0.31
N ALA A 30 12.80 -6.20 0.55
CA ALA A 30 12.25 -7.53 0.80
C ALA A 30 11.44 -8.08 -0.39
N PHE A 31 10.78 -7.19 -1.14
CA PHE A 31 9.88 -7.52 -2.24
C PHE A 31 10.20 -6.70 -3.50
N PRO A 32 11.37 -6.92 -4.14
CA PRO A 32 11.82 -6.14 -5.29
C PRO A 32 10.94 -6.33 -6.53
N GLU A 33 10.15 -7.40 -6.57
CA GLU A 33 9.20 -7.69 -7.65
C GLU A 33 7.89 -6.89 -7.55
N GLN A 34 7.60 -6.31 -6.39
CA GLN A 34 6.38 -5.54 -6.14
C GLN A 34 6.67 -4.05 -6.06
N HIS A 35 5.79 -3.23 -6.63
CA HIS A 35 5.89 -1.79 -6.48
C HIS A 35 5.25 -1.34 -5.16
N PHE A 36 6.00 -0.60 -4.36
CA PHE A 36 5.48 0.06 -3.15
C PHE A 36 5.58 1.56 -3.32
N THR A 37 4.45 2.22 -3.15
CA THR A 37 4.33 3.68 -3.13
C THR A 37 3.93 4.10 -1.73
N TYR A 38 4.50 5.21 -1.25
CA TYR A 38 4.16 5.82 0.03
C TYR A 38 3.59 7.22 -0.22
N CYS A 39 2.43 7.49 0.37
CA CYS A 39 1.80 8.80 0.36
C CYS A 39 0.97 8.99 1.63
N SER A 40 0.34 10.15 1.77
CA SER A 40 -0.68 10.38 2.80
C SER A 40 -2.07 10.11 2.21
N ASP A 41 -3.03 9.72 3.05
CA ASP A 41 -4.42 9.45 2.64
C ASP A 41 -5.05 10.63 1.86
N ASP A 42 -4.70 11.85 2.25
CA ASP A 42 -5.10 13.11 1.59
C ASP A 42 -4.71 13.19 0.10
N ASP A 43 -3.61 12.53 -0.31
CA ASP A 43 -3.12 12.54 -1.70
C ASP A 43 -3.85 11.53 -2.60
N ILE A 44 -4.40 10.45 -2.02
CA ILE A 44 -5.13 9.41 -2.74
C ILE A 44 -6.52 9.92 -3.19
N GLY A 45 -7.14 10.75 -2.34
CA GLY A 45 -8.47 11.29 -2.54
C GLY A 45 -9.59 10.38 -2.02
N GLU A 46 -10.62 10.99 -1.42
CA GLU A 46 -11.74 10.33 -0.72
C GLU A 46 -12.56 9.35 -1.59
N ALA A 47 -12.44 9.43 -2.92
CA ALA A 47 -13.18 8.58 -3.85
C ALA A 47 -12.54 7.19 -4.07
N ILE A 48 -11.30 6.98 -3.61
CA ILE A 48 -10.63 5.69 -3.73
C ILE A 48 -10.86 4.91 -2.43
N GLU A 49 -11.49 3.74 -2.55
CA GLU A 49 -11.65 2.85 -1.41
C GLU A 49 -10.37 2.04 -1.18
N PRO A 50 -9.85 1.99 0.05
CA PRO A 50 -8.71 1.15 0.39
C PRO A 50 -9.07 -0.33 0.23
N CYS A 51 -8.09 -1.11 -0.22
CA CYS A 51 -8.22 -2.56 -0.27
C CYS A 51 -8.09 -3.17 1.14
N ARG A 52 -7.26 -2.56 2.00
CA ARG A 52 -7.10 -2.96 3.39
C ARG A 52 -6.90 -1.73 4.25
N GLU A 53 -7.67 -1.63 5.32
CA GLU A 53 -7.53 -0.58 6.33
C GLU A 53 -6.75 -1.16 7.52
N ALA A 54 -5.81 -0.39 8.06
CA ALA A 54 -5.03 -0.74 9.24
C ALA A 54 -4.91 0.46 10.18
N GLU A 55 -4.51 0.22 11.42
CA GLU A 55 -4.32 1.31 12.39
C GLU A 55 -3.16 2.21 11.95
N GLY A 56 -3.49 3.46 11.60
CA GLY A 56 -2.55 4.49 11.15
C GLY A 56 -2.20 4.49 9.66
N PHE A 57 -2.70 3.53 8.87
CA PHE A 57 -2.46 3.52 7.42
C PHE A 57 -3.45 2.67 6.63
N ASN A 58 -3.62 3.03 5.37
CA ASN A 58 -4.46 2.35 4.40
C ASN A 58 -3.61 1.73 3.28
N ILE A 59 -4.04 0.58 2.78
CA ILE A 59 -3.41 -0.11 1.66
C ILE A 59 -4.32 -0.08 0.45
N TYR A 60 -3.81 0.48 -0.64
CA TYR A 60 -4.45 0.54 -1.94
C TYR A 60 -3.70 -0.34 -2.93
N LEU A 61 -4.41 -0.85 -3.92
CA LEU A 61 -3.82 -1.63 -4.99
C LEU A 61 -3.79 -0.80 -6.26
N ILE A 62 -2.71 -0.95 -7.00
CA ILE A 62 -2.53 -0.31 -8.29
C ILE A 62 -2.15 -1.33 -9.35
N ASP A 63 -2.72 -1.15 -10.54
CA ASP A 63 -2.28 -1.81 -11.76
C ASP A 63 -1.40 -0.83 -12.55
N GLY A 64 -0.13 -1.18 -12.67
CA GLY A 64 0.87 -0.52 -13.50
C GLY A 64 1.22 -1.34 -14.74
N SER A 65 0.43 -2.37 -15.09
CA SER A 65 0.65 -3.17 -16.30
C SER A 65 0.46 -2.38 -17.59
N GLN A 66 -0.26 -1.26 -17.54
CA GLN A 66 -0.54 -0.38 -18.68
C GLN A 66 0.34 0.89 -18.68
N HIS A 67 0.13 1.77 -19.66
CA HIS A 67 0.84 3.04 -19.79
C HIS A 67 0.63 4.04 -18.62
N CYS A 68 -0.48 3.91 -17.88
CA CYS A 68 -0.76 4.70 -16.69
C CYS A 68 -1.07 3.79 -15.51
N VAL A 69 -0.51 4.12 -14.34
CA VAL A 69 -0.87 3.50 -13.08
C VAL A 69 -2.31 3.85 -12.74
N SER A 70 -3.13 2.85 -12.46
CA SER A 70 -4.54 3.02 -12.08
C SER A 70 -4.85 2.25 -10.80
N PHE A 71 -5.64 2.84 -9.91
CA PHE A 71 -6.14 2.12 -8.74
C PHE A 71 -7.05 0.96 -9.17
N THR A 72 -6.90 -0.18 -8.50
CA THR A 72 -7.69 -1.39 -8.74
C THR A 72 -8.12 -2.01 -7.41
N ARG A 73 -9.15 -2.85 -7.42
CA ARG A 73 -9.50 -3.71 -6.28
C ARG A 73 -9.12 -5.16 -6.50
N ASN A 74 -8.63 -5.49 -7.68
CA ASN A 74 -8.28 -6.85 -8.04
C ASN A 74 -6.83 -7.12 -7.64
N GLN A 75 -6.65 -7.84 -6.53
CA GLN A 75 -5.34 -8.31 -6.06
C GLN A 75 -4.60 -9.17 -7.10
N GLU A 76 -5.35 -9.88 -7.95
CA GLU A 76 -4.80 -10.71 -9.02
C GLU A 76 -4.13 -9.90 -10.12
N THR A 77 -4.72 -8.76 -10.50
CA THR A 77 -4.21 -7.88 -11.55
C THR A 77 -3.30 -6.78 -10.99
N ALA A 78 -3.33 -6.55 -9.68
CA ALA A 78 -2.52 -5.53 -9.05
C ALA A 78 -1.03 -5.88 -9.16
N THR A 79 -0.26 -4.91 -9.64
CA THR A 79 1.20 -5.02 -9.79
C THR A 79 1.96 -4.21 -8.73
N GLY A 80 1.23 -3.44 -7.92
CA GLY A 80 1.81 -2.65 -6.85
C GLY A 80 0.79 -2.30 -5.77
N LEU A 81 1.33 -1.76 -4.69
CA LEU A 81 0.59 -1.32 -3.51
C LEU A 81 0.96 0.13 -3.21
N VAL A 82 -0.04 0.89 -2.77
CA VAL A 82 0.17 2.20 -2.18
C VAL A 82 -0.16 2.09 -0.71
N LEU A 83 0.78 2.47 0.15
CA LEU A 83 0.56 2.61 1.57
C LEU A 83 0.33 4.09 1.83
N ALA A 84 -0.89 4.43 2.20
CA ALA A 84 -1.25 5.78 2.56
C ALA A 84 -1.26 5.92 4.08
N GLU A 85 -0.49 6.88 4.60
CA GLU A 85 -0.55 7.22 6.02
C GLU A 85 -1.87 7.91 6.31
N VAL A 86 -2.63 7.35 7.25
CA VAL A 86 -3.84 7.96 7.78
C VAL A 86 -3.40 8.64 9.05
N GLY A 87 -3.36 9.98 9.02
CA GLY A 87 -3.06 10.75 10.21
C GLY A 87 -4.06 10.39 11.31
N ASP A 88 -3.59 10.22 12.54
CA ASP A 88 -4.45 10.13 13.72
C ASP A 88 -5.28 11.42 13.72
N ALA A 89 -6.55 11.32 13.32
CA ALA A 89 -7.46 12.43 13.31
C ALA A 89 -7.79 12.78 14.77
N ASP A 90 -7.00 13.68 15.34
CA ASP A 90 -7.22 14.29 16.66
C ASP A 90 -8.56 15.05 16.70
#